data_AF-A0A841J294-F1
#
_entry.id   AF-A0A841J294-F1
#
_cell.length_a   1.000
_cell.length_b   1.000
_cell.length_c   1.000
_cell.angle_alpha   90.00
_cell.angle_beta   90.00
_cell.angle_gamma   90.00
#
_symmetry.space_group_name_H-M   'P 1'
#
loop_
_entity.id
_entity.type
_entity.pdbx_description
1 polymer ?
#
loop_
_entity_poly.entity_id
_entity_poly.type
_entity_poly.pdbx_seq_one_letter_code
_entity_poly.pdbx_strand_id
1 'polypeptide(L)'
;MATSENVLINANSTPSLFATGQTETSNVSVLFTSLTDLVVAPSNGQSRIRGAFGSPLNNINFNLLGGATFKTAEFNLFPQPGNQALEATSVLISYFNPLLNIWGTHSINTNGQNFLGIYGDAGEIFTGISITTNPIFTGFEDLRQVRLGGISTAAVPEPTTWAMMLAGFGAMGVAMRRRRKVAVSFA
;
A
#
# COMPACT_ATOMS: atom_id res chain seq x y z
N MET A 1 14.79 15.48 -3.39
CA MET A 1 13.57 14.83 -2.82
C MET A 1 12.64 14.55 -3.98
N ALA A 2 12.15 13.32 -4.13
CA ALA A 2 11.10 13.04 -5.10
C ALA A 2 9.83 13.76 -4.63
N THR A 3 9.12 14.45 -5.52
CA THR A 3 7.89 15.16 -5.19
C THR A 3 6.79 14.16 -4.84
N SER A 4 6.07 14.41 -3.75
CA SER A 4 4.91 13.61 -3.37
C SER A 4 3.75 13.87 -4.35
N GLU A 5 3.01 12.82 -4.69
CA GLU A 5 1.79 12.86 -5.51
C GLU A 5 0.56 12.42 -4.73
N ASN A 6 -0.63 12.87 -5.14
CA ASN A 6 -1.86 12.48 -4.44
C ASN A 6 -2.24 11.03 -4.77
N VAL A 7 -2.91 10.39 -3.80
CA VAL A 7 -3.68 9.17 -4.05
C VAL A 7 -5.12 9.56 -4.37
N LEU A 8 -5.59 9.13 -5.54
CA LEU A 8 -6.95 9.30 -6.01
C LEU A 8 -7.77 8.06 -5.67
N ILE A 9 -8.85 8.20 -4.91
CA ILE A 9 -9.70 7.08 -4.48
C ILE A 9 -10.89 6.92 -5.43
N ASN A 10 -11.24 5.66 -5.70
CA ASN A 10 -12.49 5.30 -6.35
C ASN A 10 -13.62 5.36 -5.32
N ALA A 11 -14.64 6.18 -5.61
CA ALA A 11 -15.80 6.30 -4.75
C ALA A 11 -16.49 4.95 -4.59
N ASN A 12 -16.83 4.63 -3.34
CA ASN A 12 -17.64 3.48 -2.99
C ASN A 12 -18.59 3.88 -1.85
N SER A 13 -19.89 3.84 -2.13
CA SER A 13 -20.94 4.08 -1.15
C SER A 13 -21.38 2.81 -0.41
N THR A 14 -20.98 1.64 -0.89
CA THR A 14 -21.29 0.35 -0.27
C THR A 14 -20.23 0.03 0.78
N PRO A 15 -20.59 -0.09 2.07
CA PRO A 15 -19.67 -0.48 3.12
C PRO A 15 -18.95 -1.78 2.80
N SER A 16 -17.62 -1.79 2.91
CA SER A 16 -16.80 -2.98 2.70
C SER A 16 -15.51 -2.89 3.51
N LEU A 17 -14.77 -3.99 3.67
CA LEU A 17 -13.50 -3.96 4.42
C LEU A 17 -12.34 -3.33 3.63
N PHE A 18 -12.59 -2.85 2.41
CA PHE A 18 -11.55 -2.29 1.55
C PHE A 18 -12.06 -1.15 0.66
N ALA A 19 -11.14 -0.30 0.23
CA ALA A 19 -11.36 0.67 -0.83
C ALA A 19 -10.16 0.67 -1.76
N THR A 20 -10.35 1.09 -3.01
CA THR A 20 -9.28 1.13 -4.00
C THR A 20 -9.04 2.54 -4.49
N GLY A 21 -7.82 2.80 -4.93
CA GLY A 21 -7.41 4.05 -5.56
C GLY A 21 -6.18 3.84 -6.43
N GLN A 22 -5.67 4.92 -7.00
CA GLN A 22 -4.44 4.96 -7.77
C GLN A 22 -3.64 6.21 -7.40
N THR A 23 -2.33 6.19 -7.58
CA THR A 23 -1.52 7.41 -7.50
C THR A 23 -1.71 8.26 -8.76
N GLU A 24 -1.76 9.58 -8.59
CA GLU A 24 -2.21 10.53 -9.62
C GLU A 24 -1.34 10.54 -10.90
N THR A 25 -0.03 10.46 -10.75
CA THR A 25 0.96 10.56 -11.85
C THR A 25 1.55 9.20 -12.17
N SER A 26 1.97 8.43 -11.18
CA SER A 26 2.62 7.12 -11.42
C SER A 26 1.61 6.02 -11.81
N ASN A 27 0.30 6.27 -11.66
CA ASN A 27 -0.77 5.32 -11.96
C ASN A 27 -0.59 3.96 -11.25
N VAL A 28 -0.07 4.00 -10.01
CA VAL A 28 0.14 2.79 -9.20
C VAL A 28 -1.10 2.54 -8.36
N SER A 29 -1.57 1.30 -8.36
CA SER A 29 -2.74 0.92 -7.60
C SER A 29 -2.49 0.93 -6.10
N VAL A 30 -3.43 1.54 -5.36
CA VAL A 30 -3.42 1.61 -3.90
C VAL A 30 -4.63 0.86 -3.38
N LEU A 31 -4.40 -0.08 -2.47
CA LEU A 31 -5.45 -0.78 -1.74
C LEU A 31 -5.49 -0.28 -0.31
N PHE A 32 -6.66 0.14 0.11
CA PHE A 32 -6.97 0.47 1.49
C PHE A 32 -7.75 -0.67 2.13
N THR A 33 -7.38 -1.08 3.33
CA THR A 33 -8.08 -2.14 4.07
C THR A 33 -8.25 -1.76 5.52
N SER A 34 -9.35 -2.19 6.12
CA SER A 34 -9.51 -2.22 7.57
C SER A 34 -9.82 -3.64 8.01
N LEU A 35 -9.29 -4.02 9.18
CA LEU A 35 -9.51 -5.34 9.76
C LEU A 35 -10.75 -5.39 10.66
N THR A 36 -11.18 -4.23 11.15
CA THR A 36 -12.22 -4.10 12.18
C THR A 36 -13.44 -3.37 11.65
N ASP A 37 -13.25 -2.45 10.70
CA ASP A 37 -14.26 -1.47 10.33
C ASP A 37 -14.64 -1.61 8.86
N LEU A 38 -15.93 -1.51 8.58
CA LEU A 38 -16.35 -1.29 7.21
C LEU A 38 -16.05 0.16 6.84
N VAL A 39 -15.50 0.36 5.66
CA VAL A 39 -15.11 1.66 5.13
C VAL A 39 -15.97 2.04 3.93
N VAL A 40 -16.11 3.35 3.74
CA VAL A 40 -16.69 3.93 2.53
C VAL A 40 -15.80 5.07 2.02
N ALA A 41 -15.79 5.22 0.71
CA ALA A 41 -15.10 6.30 0.01
C ALA A 41 -16.16 7.23 -0.60
N PRO A 42 -16.48 8.37 0.02
CA PRO A 42 -17.66 9.15 -0.34
C PRO A 42 -17.53 9.90 -1.67
N SER A 43 -16.32 10.06 -2.20
CA SER A 43 -16.06 10.89 -3.39
C SER A 43 -14.90 10.35 -4.21
N ASN A 44 -14.98 10.55 -5.52
CA ASN A 44 -13.85 10.34 -6.43
C ASN A 44 -12.87 11.51 -6.30
N GLY A 45 -11.58 11.23 -6.50
CA GLY A 45 -10.52 12.25 -6.46
C GLY A 45 -9.71 12.12 -5.18
N GLN A 46 -9.34 13.24 -4.57
CA GLN A 46 -8.42 13.23 -3.42
C GLN A 46 -8.89 12.26 -2.33
N SER A 47 -7.97 11.43 -1.85
CA SER A 47 -8.28 10.35 -0.92
C SER A 47 -9.08 10.86 0.29
N ARG A 48 -10.24 10.24 0.52
CA ARG A 48 -11.00 10.31 1.75
C ARG A 48 -11.61 8.94 2.03
N ILE A 49 -11.31 8.38 3.19
CA ILE A 49 -11.86 7.10 3.66
C ILE A 49 -12.39 7.31 5.05
N ARG A 50 -13.67 6.97 5.25
CA ARG A 50 -14.34 7.08 6.54
C ARG A 50 -14.93 5.73 6.94
N GLY A 51 -15.20 5.55 8.23
CA GLY A 51 -15.99 4.42 8.69
C GLY A 51 -17.42 4.48 8.16
N ALA A 52 -17.99 3.31 7.91
CA ALA A 52 -19.36 3.15 7.46
C ALA A 52 -20.35 3.42 8.60
N PHE A 53 -21.59 3.77 8.24
CA PHE A 53 -22.68 3.98 9.20
C PHE A 53 -22.40 5.02 10.31
N GLY A 54 -21.42 5.90 10.11
CA GLY A 54 -21.00 6.88 11.12
C GLY A 54 -20.14 6.30 12.24
N SER A 55 -19.76 5.02 12.16
CA SER A 55 -18.77 4.42 13.05
C SER A 55 -17.38 5.02 12.81
N PRO A 56 -16.58 5.26 13.85
CA PRO A 56 -15.21 5.71 13.67
C PRO A 56 -14.31 4.57 13.20
N LEU A 57 -13.14 4.90 12.67
CA LEU A 57 -12.11 3.96 12.26
C LEU A 57 -11.15 3.69 13.43
N ASN A 58 -11.03 2.42 13.82
CA ASN A 58 -10.02 1.94 14.77
C ASN A 58 -8.72 1.56 14.04
N ASN A 59 -8.84 1.10 12.80
CA ASN A 59 -7.69 0.74 11.97
C ASN A 59 -7.94 1.08 10.50
N ILE A 60 -6.87 1.53 9.82
CA ILE A 60 -6.81 1.61 8.37
C ILE A 60 -5.39 1.29 7.91
N ASN A 61 -5.29 0.53 6.83
CA ASN A 61 -4.04 0.22 6.15
C ASN A 61 -4.14 0.73 4.73
N PHE A 62 -3.02 1.14 4.15
CA PHE A 62 -2.92 1.38 2.73
C PHE A 62 -1.61 0.85 2.18
N ASN A 63 -1.70 0.11 1.08
CA ASN A 63 -0.57 -0.55 0.45
C ASN A 63 -0.58 -0.29 -1.05
N LEU A 64 0.61 -0.11 -1.63
CA LEU A 64 0.80 -0.17 -3.08
C LEU A 64 0.71 -1.62 -3.54
N LEU A 65 0.07 -1.83 -4.69
CA LEU A 65 -0.04 -3.15 -5.32
C LEU A 65 1.06 -3.36 -6.37
N GLY A 66 1.16 -4.58 -6.89
CA GLY A 66 2.10 -4.91 -7.97
C GLY A 66 3.57 -4.86 -7.56
N GLY A 67 3.87 -4.94 -6.26
CA GLY A 67 5.23 -4.84 -5.75
C GLY A 67 5.83 -3.43 -5.83
N ALA A 68 5.01 -2.42 -6.10
CA ALA A 68 5.46 -1.04 -6.08
C ALA A 68 5.79 -0.58 -4.66
N THR A 69 6.72 0.37 -4.56
CA THR A 69 7.22 0.91 -3.30
C THR A 69 7.18 2.44 -3.32
N PHE A 70 7.27 3.07 -2.15
CA PHE A 70 7.42 4.50 -1.97
C PHE A 70 8.48 4.80 -0.89
N LYS A 71 8.96 6.04 -0.84
CA LYS A 71 9.94 6.51 0.15
C LYS A 71 9.33 7.46 1.18
N THR A 72 8.28 8.17 0.80
CA THR A 72 7.58 9.10 1.69
C THR A 72 6.08 8.89 1.61
N ALA A 73 5.40 9.12 2.72
CA ALA A 73 3.95 9.18 2.79
C ALA A 73 3.53 10.34 3.68
N GLU A 74 2.50 11.05 3.26
CA GLU A 74 1.82 12.08 4.05
C GLU A 74 0.34 11.75 4.07
N PHE A 75 -0.31 11.98 5.19
CA PHE A 75 -1.75 11.80 5.32
C PHE A 75 -2.29 12.64 6.47
N ASN A 76 -3.61 12.81 6.49
CA ASN A 76 -4.30 13.61 7.47
C ASN A 76 -5.37 12.77 8.16
N LEU A 77 -5.30 12.67 9.49
CA LEU A 77 -6.32 12.01 10.30
C LEU A 77 -7.27 13.05 10.89
N PHE A 78 -8.56 12.89 10.64
CA PHE A 78 -9.56 13.76 11.22
C PHE A 78 -10.16 13.12 12.49
N PRO A 79 -10.12 13.84 13.62
CA PRO A 79 -10.77 13.44 14.86
C PRO A 79 -12.29 13.27 14.70
N GLN A 80 -12.93 12.66 15.69
CA GLN A 80 -14.38 12.56 15.68
C GLN A 80 -15.01 13.92 16.02
N PRO A 81 -16.07 14.33 15.32
CA PRO A 81 -16.71 15.61 15.62
C PRO A 81 -17.33 15.57 17.01
N GLY A 82 -17.10 16.63 17.80
CA GLY A 82 -17.79 16.84 19.08
C GLY A 82 -17.14 16.19 20.31
N ASN A 83 -15.83 15.90 20.27
CA ASN A 83 -15.06 15.37 21.40
C ASN A 83 -15.69 14.10 22.01
N GLN A 84 -15.84 13.08 21.17
CA GLN A 84 -16.55 11.85 21.53
C GLN A 84 -15.79 11.05 22.60
N ALA A 85 -16.51 10.29 23.43
CA ALA A 85 -15.91 9.54 24.54
C ALA A 85 -14.89 8.46 24.11
N LEU A 86 -14.99 7.97 22.87
CA LEU A 86 -14.08 6.97 22.28
C LEU A 86 -13.22 7.56 21.16
N GLU A 87 -12.86 8.84 21.30
CA GLU A 87 -12.00 9.52 20.35
C GLU A 87 -10.53 9.14 20.53
N ALA A 88 -9.85 8.88 19.43
CA ALA A 88 -8.43 8.56 19.44
C ALA A 88 -7.59 9.81 19.76
N THR A 89 -6.74 9.68 20.78
CA THR A 89 -5.74 10.70 21.16
C THR A 89 -4.33 10.33 20.69
N SER A 90 -4.13 9.08 20.26
CA SER A 90 -2.90 8.64 19.63
C SER A 90 -3.15 7.48 18.66
N VAL A 91 -2.19 7.27 17.76
CA VAL A 91 -2.18 6.16 16.81
C VAL A 91 -0.83 5.46 16.84
N LEU A 92 -0.85 4.14 16.69
CA LEU A 92 0.29 3.32 16.33
C LEU A 92 0.40 3.30 14.81
N ILE A 93 1.54 3.74 14.30
CA ILE A 93 1.84 3.72 12.87
C ILE A 93 2.90 2.65 12.65
N SER A 94 2.57 1.67 11.81
CA SER A 94 3.45 0.61 11.36
C SER A 94 3.75 0.82 9.89
N TYR A 95 5.01 0.69 9.48
CA TYR A 95 5.39 0.75 8.06
C TYR A 95 6.06 -0.54 7.64
N PHE A 96 5.64 -1.03 6.48
CA PHE A 96 6.12 -2.30 5.94
C PHE A 96 7.33 -2.05 5.05
N ASN A 97 8.51 -2.29 5.60
CA ASN A 97 9.67 -2.61 4.78
C ASN A 97 9.57 -4.12 4.44
N PRO A 98 9.89 -4.56 3.21
CA PRO A 98 9.86 -5.98 2.84
C PRO A 98 10.65 -6.92 3.77
N LEU A 99 11.50 -6.39 4.67
CA LEU A 99 12.34 -7.16 5.58
C LEU A 99 11.97 -6.99 7.07
N LEU A 100 11.33 -5.90 7.48
CA LEU A 100 11.08 -5.57 8.90
C LEU A 100 9.82 -4.71 9.05
N ASN A 101 9.06 -4.96 10.13
CA ASN A 101 7.98 -4.07 10.56
C ASN A 101 8.47 -3.19 11.71
N ILE A 102 8.45 -1.88 11.53
CA ILE A 102 8.84 -0.90 12.55
C ILE A 102 7.59 -0.07 12.89
N TRP A 103 7.42 0.27 14.16
CA TRP A 103 6.26 1.00 14.66
C TRP A 103 6.62 2.18 15.57
N GLY A 104 5.72 3.16 15.62
CA GLY A 104 5.80 4.30 16.54
C GLY A 104 4.41 4.74 17.01
N THR A 105 4.31 5.22 18.25
CA THR A 105 3.10 5.89 18.73
C THR A 105 3.18 7.39 18.44
N HIS A 106 2.12 7.95 17.88
CA HIS A 106 2.02 9.37 17.57
C HIS A 106 0.75 9.94 18.20
N SER A 107 0.91 11.00 18.98
CA SER A 107 -0.24 11.76 19.48
C SER A 107 -0.96 12.45 18.33
N ILE A 108 -2.29 12.48 18.40
CA ILE A 108 -3.15 13.21 17.49
C ILE A 108 -4.07 14.12 18.31
N ASN A 109 -4.39 15.28 17.76
CA ASN A 109 -5.36 16.18 18.33
C ASN A 109 -6.77 15.61 18.16
N THR A 110 -7.61 15.82 19.17
CA THR A 110 -9.05 15.51 19.15
C THR A 110 -9.88 16.60 18.47
N ASN A 111 -9.22 17.56 17.82
CA ASN A 111 -9.89 18.59 17.04
C ASN A 111 -9.05 19.00 15.82
N GLY A 112 -9.71 19.26 14.70
CA GLY A 112 -9.07 19.80 13.51
C GLY A 112 -8.38 18.74 12.66
N GLN A 113 -7.14 19.02 12.25
CA GLN A 113 -6.38 18.20 11.30
C GLN A 113 -5.12 17.66 11.96
N ASN A 114 -4.75 16.43 11.63
CA ASN A 114 -3.53 15.78 12.10
C ASN A 114 -2.71 15.32 10.89
N PHE A 115 -1.86 16.21 10.39
CA PHE A 115 -0.92 15.87 9.34
C PHE A 115 0.23 15.05 9.90
N LEU A 116 0.39 13.85 9.35
CA LEU A 116 1.44 12.91 9.71
C LEU A 116 2.25 12.62 8.45
N GLY A 117 3.56 12.51 8.64
CA GLY A 117 4.52 12.27 7.57
C GLY A 117 5.47 11.15 7.96
N ILE A 118 5.77 10.30 7.00
CA ILE A 118 6.75 9.22 7.11
C ILE A 118 7.75 9.40 5.99
N TYR A 119 9.04 9.28 6.31
CA TYR A 119 10.13 9.38 5.35
C TYR A 119 11.21 8.35 5.67
N GLY A 120 11.75 7.72 4.63
CA GLY A 120 13.00 6.98 4.70
C GLY A 120 14.19 7.93 4.56
N ASP A 121 15.20 7.79 5.41
CA ASP A 121 16.39 8.64 5.47
C ASP A 121 17.69 7.90 5.08
N ALA A 122 17.70 6.57 5.08
CA ALA A 122 18.86 5.74 4.78
C ALA A 122 18.61 4.71 3.66
N GLY A 123 17.65 4.98 2.78
CA GLY A 123 17.35 4.14 1.60
C GLY A 123 16.17 3.18 1.80
N GLU A 124 15.39 3.37 2.86
CA GLU A 124 14.17 2.62 3.11
C GLU A 124 13.19 2.76 1.95
N ILE A 125 12.53 1.65 1.65
CA ILE A 125 11.41 1.58 0.73
C ILE A 125 10.26 0.90 1.47
N PHE A 126 9.08 1.46 1.29
CA PHE A 126 7.86 1.00 1.94
C PHE A 126 6.88 0.49 0.90
N THR A 127 6.16 -0.57 1.22
CA THR A 127 5.05 -1.07 0.37
C THR A 127 3.70 -0.62 0.91
N GLY A 128 3.64 -0.19 2.17
CA GLY A 128 2.43 0.34 2.77
C GLY A 128 2.59 0.72 4.22
N ILE A 129 1.49 1.23 4.77
CA ILE A 129 1.38 1.77 6.13
C ILE A 129 0.12 1.20 6.79
N SER A 130 0.25 0.85 8.06
CA SER A 130 -0.85 0.52 8.96
C SER A 130 -0.99 1.60 10.01
N ILE A 131 -2.21 2.06 10.25
CA ILE A 131 -2.56 3.02 11.27
C ILE A 131 -3.59 2.33 12.16
N THR A 132 -3.28 2.17 13.43
CA THR A 132 -4.19 1.62 14.44
C THR A 132 -4.30 2.60 15.58
N THR A 133 -5.49 2.84 16.09
CA THR A 133 -5.67 3.72 17.24
C THR A 133 -5.05 3.13 18.50
N ASN A 134 -4.61 4.02 19.39
CA ASN A 134 -4.07 3.67 20.69
C ASN A 134 -4.67 4.61 21.75
N PRO A 135 -5.54 4.12 22.65
CA PRO A 135 -5.95 2.72 22.84
C PRO A 135 -6.80 2.14 21.70
N ILE A 136 -6.75 0.81 21.48
CA ILE A 136 -7.36 0.12 20.33
C ILE A 136 -8.89 0.26 20.20
N PHE A 137 -9.59 0.62 21.29
CA PHE A 137 -11.03 0.83 21.31
C PHE A 137 -11.45 2.26 20.98
N THR A 138 -10.51 3.14 20.66
CA THR A 138 -10.77 4.51 20.22
C THR A 138 -10.78 4.61 18.70
N GLY A 139 -11.31 5.70 18.15
CA GLY A 139 -11.42 5.86 16.70
C GLY A 139 -11.28 7.31 16.22
N PHE A 140 -10.98 7.47 14.93
CA PHE A 140 -11.01 8.75 14.22
C PHE A 140 -12.08 8.72 13.12
N GLU A 141 -12.57 9.88 12.66
CA GLU A 141 -13.68 9.93 11.68
C GLU A 141 -13.22 9.42 10.30
N ASP A 142 -12.15 10.01 9.78
CA ASP A 142 -11.65 9.66 8.46
C ASP A 142 -10.14 9.92 8.25
N LEU A 143 -9.59 9.17 7.29
CA LEU A 143 -8.28 9.36 6.69
C LEU A 143 -8.45 10.20 5.42
N ARG A 144 -7.70 11.29 5.29
CA ARG A 144 -7.73 12.17 4.11
C ARG A 144 -6.32 12.48 3.59
N GLN A 145 -6.28 13.01 2.36
CA GLN A 145 -5.08 13.65 1.78
C GLN A 145 -3.81 12.78 1.81
N VAL A 146 -3.97 11.50 1.52
CA VAL A 146 -2.88 10.55 1.33
C VAL A 146 -2.07 10.97 0.10
N ARG A 147 -0.79 11.20 0.32
CA ARG A 147 0.21 11.52 -0.71
C ARG A 147 1.42 10.64 -0.53
N LEU A 148 2.00 10.22 -1.65
CA LEU A 148 3.13 9.29 -1.66
C LEU A 148 4.25 9.87 -2.54
N GLY A 149 5.50 9.72 -2.12
CA GLY A 149 6.65 10.23 -2.86
C GLY A 149 7.73 9.18 -3.05
N GLY A 150 8.52 9.36 -4.11
CA GLY A 150 9.57 8.41 -4.49
C GLY A 150 9.02 7.06 -4.90
N ILE A 151 7.87 7.04 -5.59
CA ILE A 151 7.22 5.81 -6.04
C ILE A 151 8.07 5.11 -7.09
N SER A 152 8.23 3.80 -6.90
CA SER A 152 8.94 2.91 -7.83
C SER A 152 8.10 1.67 -8.06
N THR A 153 7.76 1.38 -9.30
CA THR A 153 7.12 0.11 -9.67
C THR A 153 8.17 -0.97 -9.81
N ALA A 154 7.96 -2.14 -9.20
CA ALA A 154 8.81 -3.29 -9.47
C ALA A 154 8.70 -3.67 -10.95
N ALA A 155 9.84 -3.76 -11.64
CA ALA A 155 9.88 -4.31 -12.98
C ALA A 155 9.58 -5.80 -12.90
N VAL A 156 8.31 -6.18 -13.08
CA VAL A 156 7.97 -7.58 -13.35
C VAL A 156 8.56 -7.90 -14.72
N PRO A 157 9.44 -8.93 -14.86
CA PRO A 157 9.95 -9.31 -16.17
C PRO A 157 8.77 -9.61 -17.07
N GLU A 158 8.66 -8.87 -18.18
CA GLU A 158 7.51 -9.00 -19.07
C GLU A 158 7.31 -10.47 -19.46
N PRO A 159 6.07 -10.95 -19.69
CA PRO A 159 5.80 -12.32 -20.11
C PRO A 159 6.64 -12.77 -21.32
N THR A 160 7.01 -11.83 -22.19
CA THR A 160 7.94 -12.03 -23.31
C THR A 160 9.33 -12.49 -22.85
N THR A 161 9.83 -11.96 -21.74
CA THR A 161 11.11 -12.36 -21.14
C THR A 161 11.07 -13.83 -20.71
N TRP A 162 9.97 -14.25 -20.08
CA TRP A 162 9.76 -15.66 -19.69
C TRP A 162 9.66 -16.55 -20.92
N ALA A 163 8.93 -16.10 -21.95
CA ALA A 163 8.83 -16.82 -23.21
C ALA A 163 10.18 -16.94 -23.92
N MET A 164 11.01 -15.90 -23.92
CA MET A 164 12.36 -15.93 -24.49
C MET A 164 13.30 -16.86 -23.72
N MET A 165 13.23 -16.85 -22.38
CA MET A 165 13.98 -17.81 -21.55
C MET A 165 13.56 -19.24 -21.83
N LEU A 166 12.26 -19.52 -21.82
CA LEU A 166 11.71 -20.84 -22.12
C LEU A 166 12.03 -21.29 -23.55
N ALA A 167 11.96 -20.39 -24.52
CA ALA A 167 12.35 -20.68 -25.90
C ALA A 167 13.85 -20.99 -26.01
N GLY A 168 14.71 -20.24 -25.31
CA GLY A 168 16.15 -20.51 -25.23
C GLY A 168 16.45 -21.88 -24.62
N PHE A 169 15.83 -22.20 -23.47
CA PHE A 169 15.97 -23.51 -22.83
C PHE A 169 15.40 -24.65 -23.69
N GLY A 170 14.26 -24.41 -24.35
CA GLY A 170 13.65 -25.35 -25.29
C GLY A 170 14.58 -25.65 -26.48
N ALA A 171 15.17 -24.62 -27.07
CA ALA A 171 16.12 -24.74 -28.16
C ALA A 171 17.38 -25.52 -27.73
N MET A 172 17.92 -25.24 -26.54
CA MET A 172 19.04 -26.00 -25.97
C MET A 172 18.68 -27.48 -25.74
N GLY A 173 17.49 -27.76 -25.19
CA GLY A 173 17.00 -29.13 -24.99
C GLY A 173 16.87 -29.91 -26.30
N VAL A 174 16.35 -29.28 -27.34
CA VAL A 174 16.26 -29.89 -28.70
C VAL A 174 17.64 -30.15 -29.28
N ALA A 175 18.58 -29.21 -29.13
CA ALA A 175 19.95 -29.39 -29.61
C ALA A 175 20.66 -30.57 -28.92
N MET A 176 20.47 -30.75 -27.61
CA MET A 176 21.02 -31.89 -26.88
C MET A 176 20.40 -33.23 -27.32
N ARG A 177 19.08 -33.29 -27.55
CA ARG A 177 18.40 -34.51 -28.03
C ARG A 177 18.83 -34.92 -29.45
N ARG A 178 19.20 -33.96 -30.30
CA ARG A 178 19.64 -34.22 -31.68
C ARG A 178 21.06 -34.77 -31.77
N ARG A 179 21.90 -34.61 -30.75
CA ARG A 179 23.23 -35.25 -30.69
C ARG A 179 23.06 -36.75 -30.46
N ARG A 180 22.96 -37.52 -31.55
CA ARG A 180 23.05 -38.99 -31.52
C ARG A 180 24.39 -39.39 -30.88
N LYS A 181 24.34 -40.26 -29.88
CA LYS A 181 25.54 -40.91 -29.33
C LYS A 181 26.17 -41.74 -30.44
N VAL A 182 27.37 -41.38 -30.89
CA VAL A 182 28.17 -42.23 -31.77
C VAL A 182 28.56 -43.45 -30.95
N ALA A 183 27.96 -44.60 -31.25
CA ALA A 183 28.38 -45.87 -30.67
C ALA A 183 29.75 -46.22 -31.24
N VAL A 184 30.78 -46.15 -30.41
CA VAL A 184 32.12 -46.56 -30.81
C VAL A 184 32.14 -48.10 -30.76
N SER A 185 32.28 -48.74 -31.93
CA SER A 185 32.52 -50.17 -32.02
C SER A 185 34.03 -50.40 -31.94
N PHE A 186 34.48 -51.15 -30.94
CA PHE A 186 35.87 -51.60 -30.87
C PHE A 186 36.04 -52.89 -31.69
N ALA A 187 37.14 -52.99 -32.43
CA ALA A 187 37.56 -54.15 -33.22
C ALA A 187 38.74 -54.84 -32.53
#